data_AF-A0A383WB66-F1
#
_entry.id   AF-A0A383WB66-F1
#
_cell.length_a   1.000
_cell.length_b   1.000
_cell.length_c   1.000
_cell.angle_alpha   90.00
_cell.angle_beta   90.00
_cell.angle_gamma   90.00
#
_symmetry.space_group_name_H-M   'P 1'
#
loop_
_entity.id
_entity.type
_entity.pdbx_description
1 polymer ?
#
loop_
_entity_poly.entity_id
_entity_poly.type
_entity_poly.pdbx_seq_one_letter_code
_entity_poly.pdbx_strand_id
1 'polypeptide(L)'
;MPRRAAVQVMAAEQNKKRTDSAVKRAELAEDRRMRNKSRKSAIATYMKKVVKMAESVTKSQALDEQQVSQLESYVSDAYGAIDKAVSKGTLHANTADRRKARVAKYKRQALIAAGLYAPQPEQPGYYFYTRMQARKAAAAPAAN
;
A
#
# COMPACT_ATOMS: atom_id res chain seq x y z
N MET A 1 -27.75 -61.05 42.01
CA MET A 1 -27.10 -60.22 40.98
C MET A 1 -28.03 -59.05 40.64
N PRO A 2 -27.68 -57.80 40.98
CA PRO A 2 -28.55 -56.65 40.73
C PRO A 2 -28.63 -56.32 39.23
N ARG A 3 -29.86 -56.10 38.74
CA ARG A 3 -30.16 -55.67 37.37
C ARG A 3 -29.48 -54.32 37.12
N ARG A 4 -28.61 -54.24 36.11
CA ARG A 4 -27.98 -53.00 35.63
C ARG A 4 -29.07 -51.95 35.41
N ALA A 5 -29.00 -50.87 36.17
CA ALA A 5 -29.90 -49.73 36.04
C ALA A 5 -29.84 -49.21 34.59
N ALA A 6 -31.01 -49.11 33.96
CA ALA A 6 -31.16 -48.39 32.71
C ALA A 6 -30.82 -46.92 32.98
N VAL A 7 -29.61 -46.51 32.61
CA VAL A 7 -29.28 -45.08 32.52
C VAL A 7 -30.14 -44.55 31.38
N GLN A 8 -31.28 -43.98 31.73
CA GLN A 8 -32.11 -43.22 30.80
C GLN A 8 -31.27 -42.00 30.42
N VAL A 9 -30.63 -42.06 29.24
CA VAL A 9 -29.96 -40.92 28.64
C VAL A 9 -31.05 -39.92 28.31
N MET A 10 -31.33 -39.02 29.27
CA MET A 10 -32.14 -37.83 29.07
C MET A 10 -31.45 -37.03 27.97
N ALA A 11 -31.96 -37.14 26.75
CA ALA A 11 -31.53 -36.33 25.63
C ALA A 11 -31.77 -34.86 26.00
N ALA A 12 -30.70 -34.14 26.30
CA ALA A 12 -30.77 -32.69 26.42
C ALA A 12 -31.26 -32.13 25.07
N GLU A 13 -32.43 -31.48 25.08
CA GLU A 13 -33.01 -30.82 23.91
C GLU A 13 -31.98 -29.85 23.31
N GLN A 14 -31.47 -30.19 22.12
CA GLN A 14 -30.59 -29.30 21.37
C GLN A 14 -31.41 -28.16 20.78
N ASN A 15 -31.71 -27.12 21.56
CA ASN A 15 -32.28 -25.88 21.03
C ASN A 15 -31.18 -25.04 20.35
N LYS A 16 -30.55 -25.58 19.31
CA LYS A 16 -29.64 -24.84 18.45
C LYS A 16 -30.48 -24.08 17.42
N LYS A 17 -30.98 -22.90 17.80
CA LYS A 17 -31.62 -21.97 16.85
C LYS A 17 -30.66 -21.75 15.67
N ARG A 18 -31.12 -22.05 14.46
CA ARG A 18 -30.39 -21.74 13.23
C ARG A 18 -30.20 -20.22 13.18
N THR A 19 -28.95 -19.76 13.13
CA THR A 19 -28.69 -18.34 12.93
C THR A 19 -29.20 -17.94 11.56
N ASP A 20 -30.00 -16.88 11.53
CA ASP A 20 -30.51 -16.35 10.27
C ASP A 20 -29.32 -15.97 9.37
N SER A 21 -29.43 -16.36 8.11
CA SER A 21 -28.41 -16.11 7.10
C SER A 21 -28.05 -14.63 7.01
N ALA A 22 -29.03 -13.74 7.22
CA ALA A 22 -28.83 -12.30 7.24
C ALA A 22 -27.90 -11.85 8.38
N VAL A 23 -28.15 -12.33 9.61
CA VAL A 23 -27.33 -12.02 10.80
C VAL A 23 -25.89 -12.51 10.60
N LYS A 24 -25.72 -13.75 10.13
CA LYS A 24 -24.40 -14.31 9.84
C LYS A 24 -23.65 -13.51 8.77
N ARG A 25 -24.34 -13.03 7.73
CA ARG A 25 -23.72 -12.20 6.68
C ARG A 25 -23.29 -10.84 7.22
N ALA A 26 -24.05 -10.25 8.14
CA ALA A 26 -23.69 -9.00 8.79
C ALA A 26 -22.41 -9.12 9.64
N GLU A 27 -22.30 -10.16 10.47
CA GLU A 27 -21.11 -10.43 11.28
C GLU A 27 -19.86 -10.62 10.40
N LEU A 28 -19.97 -11.47 9.36
CA LEU A 28 -18.88 -11.71 8.41
C LEU A 28 -18.48 -10.43 7.66
N ALA A 29 -19.43 -9.54 7.37
CA ALA A 29 -19.16 -8.27 6.70
C ALA A 29 -18.35 -7.34 7.61
N GLU A 30 -18.67 -7.25 8.90
CA GLU A 30 -17.90 -6.44 9.86
C GLU A 30 -16.46 -6.95 10.00
N ASP A 31 -16.26 -8.25 10.14
CA ASP A 31 -14.92 -8.84 10.23
C ASP A 31 -14.08 -8.59 8.97
N ARG A 32 -14.72 -8.69 7.80
CA ARG A 32 -14.06 -8.39 6.52
C ARG A 32 -13.80 -6.90 6.38
N ARG A 33 -14.70 -6.04 6.84
CA ARG A 33 -14.56 -4.57 6.83
C ARG A 33 -13.36 -4.17 7.67
N MET A 34 -13.23 -4.69 8.88
CA MET A 34 -12.12 -4.37 9.79
C MET A 34 -10.75 -4.80 9.21
N ARG A 35 -10.65 -6.01 8.66
CA ARG A 35 -9.43 -6.50 7.98
C ARG A 35 -9.09 -5.69 6.73
N ASN A 36 -10.09 -5.32 5.93
CA ASN A 36 -9.86 -4.51 4.72
C ASN A 36 -9.50 -3.07 5.08
N LYS A 37 -10.07 -2.52 6.15
CA LYS A 37 -9.75 -1.18 6.66
C LYS A 37 -8.28 -1.09 7.06
N SER A 38 -7.77 -2.05 7.84
CA SER A 38 -6.37 -2.04 8.30
C SER A 38 -5.37 -2.15 7.14
N ARG A 39 -5.65 -3.01 6.14
CA ARG A 39 -4.81 -3.11 4.94
C ARG A 39 -4.82 -1.83 4.10
N LYS A 40 -6.00 -1.23 3.91
CA LYS A 40 -6.14 0.03 3.16
C LYS A 40 -5.45 1.20 3.86
N SER A 41 -5.57 1.30 5.19
CA SER A 41 -4.90 2.34 5.97
C SER A 41 -3.39 2.17 5.98
N ALA A 42 -2.88 0.94 6.11
CA ALA A 42 -1.45 0.66 6.03
C ALA A 42 -0.84 1.17 4.71
N ILE A 43 -1.46 0.84 3.57
CA ILE A 43 -1.00 1.31 2.25
C ILE A 43 -1.01 2.85 2.19
N ALA A 44 -2.08 3.49 2.67
CA ALA A 44 -2.16 4.95 2.68
C ALA A 44 -1.04 5.58 3.52
N THR A 45 -0.70 4.99 4.67
CA THR A 45 0.36 5.45 5.54
C THR A 45 1.74 5.35 4.87
N TYR A 46 2.08 4.18 4.31
CA TYR A 46 3.38 4.00 3.64
C TYR A 46 3.52 4.90 2.41
N MET A 47 2.47 5.03 1.60
CA MET A 47 2.46 5.97 0.48
C MET A 47 2.66 7.42 0.96
N LYS A 48 2.01 7.83 2.06
CA LYS A 48 2.18 9.17 2.62
C LYS A 48 3.61 9.44 3.10
N LYS A 49 4.30 8.43 3.65
CA LYS A 49 5.72 8.55 4.03
C LYS A 49 6.61 8.81 2.81
N VAL A 50 6.43 8.03 1.74
CA VAL A 50 7.18 8.22 0.48
C VAL A 50 6.94 9.62 -0.09
N VAL A 51 5.68 10.07 -0.15
CA VAL A 51 5.35 11.39 -0.69
C VAL A 51 5.98 12.51 0.13
N LYS A 52 5.90 12.45 1.46
CA LYS A 52 6.50 13.46 2.34
C LYS A 52 8.02 13.54 2.19
N MET A 53 8.70 12.40 2.09
CA MET A 53 10.14 12.35 1.87
C MET A 53 10.52 12.90 0.49
N ALA A 54 9.74 12.57 -0.55
CA ALA A 54 9.98 13.14 -1.87
C ALA A 54 9.80 14.66 -1.87
N GLU A 55 8.78 15.18 -1.19
CA GLU A 55 8.54 16.62 -1.06
C GLU A 55 9.66 17.34 -0.29
N SER A 56 10.21 16.75 0.78
CA SER A 56 11.34 17.35 1.50
C SER A 56 12.59 17.44 0.63
N VAL A 57 12.89 16.37 -0.11
CA VAL A 57 14.03 16.32 -1.03
C VAL A 57 13.93 17.36 -2.13
N THR A 58 12.73 17.54 -2.70
CA THR A 58 12.52 18.54 -3.75
C THR A 58 12.70 19.99 -3.28
N LYS A 59 12.59 20.25 -1.97
CA LYS A 59 12.77 21.59 -1.39
C LYS A 59 14.22 21.86 -1.01
N SER A 60 14.88 20.86 -0.42
CA SER A 60 16.25 21.01 0.08
C SER A 60 17.31 20.82 -1.01
N GLN A 61 16.93 20.32 -2.18
CA GLN A 61 17.79 20.11 -3.37
C GLN A 61 18.99 19.16 -3.18
N ALA A 62 19.25 18.70 -1.95
CA ALA A 62 20.30 17.75 -1.60
C ALA A 62 19.67 16.49 -0.97
N LEU A 63 20.13 15.33 -1.41
CA LEU A 63 19.85 14.05 -0.77
C LEU A 63 21.12 13.61 -0.05
N ASP A 64 21.00 13.39 1.25
CA ASP A 64 22.03 12.67 2.01
C ASP A 64 21.89 11.16 1.77
N GLU A 65 22.99 10.40 1.83
CA GLU A 65 22.99 8.95 1.54
C GLU A 65 22.02 8.19 2.47
N GLN A 66 21.92 8.64 3.73
CA GLN A 66 20.99 8.09 4.71
C GLN A 66 19.52 8.28 4.29
N GLN A 67 19.19 9.43 3.70
CA GLN A 67 17.82 9.72 3.24
C GLN A 67 17.45 8.89 2.01
N VAL A 68 18.41 8.59 1.15
CA VAL A 68 18.20 7.68 0.01
C VAL A 68 17.84 6.28 0.52
N SER A 69 18.62 5.73 1.45
CA SER A 69 18.35 4.41 2.06
C SER A 69 16.96 4.35 2.73
N GLN A 70 16.59 5.41 3.45
CA GLN A 70 15.25 5.53 4.05
C GLN A 70 14.14 5.60 2.99
N LEU A 71 14.36 6.30 1.89
CA LEU A 71 13.39 6.36 0.80
C LEU A 71 13.18 4.97 0.18
N GLU A 72 14.26 4.20 0.01
CA GLU A 72 14.18 2.85 -0.54
C GLU A 72 13.46 1.87 0.40
N SER A 73 13.70 1.97 1.71
CA SER A 73 12.97 1.15 2.69
C SER A 73 11.47 1.45 2.69
N TYR A 74 11.07 2.72 2.65
CA TYR A 74 9.66 3.09 2.54
C TYR A 74 9.00 2.64 1.23
N VAL A 75 9.74 2.63 0.12
CA VAL A 75 9.26 2.10 -1.16
C VAL A 75 9.07 0.59 -1.09
N SER A 76 10.02 -0.13 -0.49
CA SER A 76 9.92 -1.58 -0.27
C SER A 76 8.69 -1.93 0.58
N ASP A 77 8.50 -1.23 1.69
CA ASP A 77 7.33 -1.39 2.56
C ASP A 77 6.02 -1.12 1.82
N ALA A 78 5.97 -0.06 1.02
CA ALA A 78 4.80 0.28 0.24
C ALA A 78 4.45 -0.82 -0.78
N TYR A 79 5.43 -1.34 -1.51
CA TYR A 79 5.22 -2.45 -2.46
C TYR A 79 4.81 -3.73 -1.75
N GLY A 80 5.48 -4.09 -0.64
CA GLY A 80 5.11 -5.26 0.16
C GLY A 80 3.68 -5.18 0.69
N ALA A 81 3.23 -4.01 1.16
CA ALA A 81 1.86 -3.80 1.63
C ALA A 81 0.83 -3.89 0.49
N ILE A 82 1.15 -3.33 -0.69
CA ILE A 82 0.27 -3.36 -1.87
C ILE A 82 0.08 -4.80 -2.34
N ASP A 83 1.16 -5.57 -2.49
CA ASP A 83 1.10 -6.93 -3.04
C ASP A 83 0.46 -7.93 -2.08
N LYS A 84 0.68 -7.75 -0.77
CA LYS A 84 -0.06 -8.47 0.26
C LYS A 84 -1.56 -8.13 0.19
N ALA A 85 -1.95 -6.90 -0.14
CA ALA A 85 -3.37 -6.57 -0.27
C ALA A 85 -4.02 -7.14 -1.55
N VAL A 86 -3.25 -7.31 -2.63
CA VAL A 86 -3.71 -7.99 -3.86
C VAL A 86 -3.90 -9.48 -3.61
N SER A 87 -2.88 -10.16 -3.08
CA SER A 87 -2.95 -11.60 -2.79
C SER A 87 -4.07 -11.96 -1.81
N LYS A 88 -4.41 -11.06 -0.88
CA LYS A 88 -5.53 -11.26 0.05
C LYS A 88 -6.89 -10.78 -0.49
N GLY A 89 -6.97 -10.34 -1.73
CA GLY A 89 -8.22 -9.93 -2.40
C GLY A 89 -8.82 -8.61 -1.89
N THR A 90 -8.06 -7.77 -1.18
CA THR A 90 -8.55 -6.47 -0.70
C THR A 90 -8.49 -5.39 -1.79
N LEU A 91 -7.56 -5.52 -2.75
CA LEU A 91 -7.42 -4.64 -3.90
C LEU A 91 -7.40 -5.45 -5.19
N HIS A 92 -7.96 -4.87 -6.26
CA HIS A 92 -7.80 -5.37 -7.61
C HIS A 92 -6.40 -5.08 -8.17
N ALA A 93 -5.87 -5.95 -9.03
CA ALA A 93 -4.56 -5.83 -9.68
C ALA A 93 -4.32 -4.44 -10.27
N ASN A 94 -5.21 -3.98 -11.16
CA ASN A 94 -5.10 -2.64 -11.76
C ASN A 94 -5.04 -1.49 -10.73
N THR A 95 -5.71 -1.63 -9.58
CA THR A 95 -5.63 -0.62 -8.52
C THR A 95 -4.27 -0.64 -7.82
N ALA A 96 -3.68 -1.82 -7.65
CA ALA A 96 -2.32 -1.97 -7.15
C ALA A 96 -1.30 -1.40 -8.13
N ASP A 97 -1.43 -1.69 -9.42
CA ASP A 97 -0.51 -1.19 -10.45
C ASP A 97 -0.50 0.34 -10.51
N ARG A 98 -1.68 0.97 -10.45
CA ARG A 98 -1.79 2.44 -10.34
C ARG A 98 -1.08 3.00 -9.10
N ARG A 99 -1.14 2.29 -7.96
CA ARG A 99 -0.46 2.71 -6.73
C ARG A 99 1.05 2.55 -6.83
N LYS A 100 1.54 1.44 -7.41
CA LYS A 100 2.96 1.22 -7.68
C LYS A 100 3.52 2.28 -8.62
N ALA A 101 2.82 2.56 -9.72
CA ALA A 101 3.18 3.61 -10.67
C ALA A 101 3.27 4.99 -9.99
N ARG A 102 2.35 5.29 -9.07
CA ARG A 102 2.39 6.53 -8.29
C ARG A 102 3.62 6.61 -7.39
N VAL A 103 3.95 5.55 -6.64
CA VAL A 103 5.16 5.50 -5.79
C VAL A 103 6.42 5.64 -6.62
N ALA A 104 6.52 4.92 -7.74
CA ALA A 104 7.66 5.00 -8.66
C ALA A 104 7.86 6.42 -9.23
N LYS A 105 6.77 7.12 -9.55
CA LYS A 105 6.81 8.51 -10.02
C LYS A 105 7.48 9.43 -9.00
N TYR A 106 7.10 9.33 -7.71
CA TYR A 106 7.70 10.17 -6.66
C TYR A 106 9.17 9.81 -6.38
N LYS A 107 9.51 8.50 -6.33
CA LYS A 107 10.92 8.06 -6.22
C LYS A 107 11.76 8.68 -7.32
N ARG A 108 11.28 8.58 -8.57
CA ARG A 108 11.97 9.13 -9.73
C ARG A 108 12.14 10.64 -9.66
N GLN A 109 11.11 11.38 -9.25
CA GLN A 109 11.20 12.83 -9.09
C GLN A 109 12.21 13.24 -8.03
N ALA A 110 12.24 12.56 -6.89
CA ALA A 110 13.22 12.81 -5.83
C ALA A 110 14.66 12.58 -6.31
N LEU A 111 14.90 11.49 -7.03
CA LEU A 111 16.23 11.18 -7.57
C LEU A 111 16.69 12.19 -8.65
N ILE A 112 15.78 12.66 -9.51
CA ILE A 112 16.09 13.71 -10.50
C ILE A 112 16.41 15.03 -9.79
N ALA A 113 15.65 15.39 -8.75
CA ALA A 113 15.87 16.62 -8.00
C ALA A 113 17.26 16.66 -7.34
N ALA A 114 17.70 15.53 -6.80
CA ALA A 114 19.04 15.36 -6.24
C ALA A 114 20.16 15.16 -7.27
N GLY A 115 19.84 15.08 -8.58
CA GLY A 115 20.85 14.89 -9.62
C GLY A 115 21.43 13.48 -9.75
N LEU A 116 20.97 12.51 -8.96
CA LEU A 116 21.46 11.13 -8.94
C LEU A 116 20.90 10.26 -10.08
N TYR A 117 19.94 10.77 -10.86
CA TYR A 117 19.31 10.01 -11.94
C TYR A 117 19.26 10.80 -13.25
N ALA A 118 20.11 10.39 -14.20
CA ALA A 118 20.08 10.80 -15.60
C ALA A 118 19.87 9.55 -16.47
N PRO A 119 18.68 9.36 -17.06
CA PRO A 119 18.43 8.24 -17.96
C PRO A 119 19.19 8.42 -19.28
N GLN A 120 19.70 7.33 -19.84
CA GLN A 120 20.30 7.32 -21.17
C GLN A 120 19.25 7.58 -22.28
N PRO A 121 19.62 8.16 -23.43
CA PRO A 121 18.70 8.51 -24.53
C PRO A 121 17.85 7.35 -25.05
N GLU A 122 18.43 6.14 -25.05
CA GLU A 122 17.80 4.93 -25.58
C GLU A 122 16.74 4.33 -24.64
N GLN A 123 16.69 4.78 -23.38
CA GLN A 123 15.77 4.23 -22.39
C GLN A 123 14.40 4.90 -22.48
N PRO A 124 13.28 4.16 -22.32
CA PRO A 124 11.91 4.71 -22.39
C PRO A 124 11.66 5.89 -21.45
N GLY A 125 12.45 6.01 -20.38
CA GLY A 125 12.37 7.11 -19.43
C GLY A 125 12.88 8.46 -19.97
N TYR A 126 13.69 8.50 -21.03
CA TYR A 126 14.41 9.70 -21.44
C TYR A 126 13.51 10.91 -21.73
N TYR A 127 12.41 10.73 -22.47
CA TYR A 127 11.46 11.80 -22.82
C TYR A 127 10.82 12.50 -21.60
N PHE A 128 10.63 11.78 -20.49
CA PHE A 128 10.11 12.39 -19.26
C PHE A 128 11.18 13.25 -18.58
N TYR A 129 12.43 12.80 -18.59
CA TYR A 129 13.55 13.51 -17.99
C TYR A 129 13.84 14.82 -18.72
N THR A 130 13.90 14.80 -20.05
CA THR A 130 14.09 16.01 -20.86
C THR A 130 12.98 17.03 -20.64
N ARG A 131 11.71 16.59 -20.61
CA ARG A 131 10.56 17.45 -20.29
C ARG A 131 10.64 18.07 -18.89
N MET A 132 11.06 17.28 -17.90
CA MET A 132 11.22 17.76 -16.52
C MET A 132 12.34 18.80 -16.41
N GLN A 133 13.48 18.56 -17.07
CA GLN A 133 14.58 19.53 -17.12
C GLN A 133 14.19 20.81 -17.87
N ALA A 134 13.48 20.69 -19.00
CA ALA A 134 12.97 21.85 -19.73
C ALA A 134 11.99 22.68 -18.88
N ARG A 135 11.11 22.03 -18.10
CA ARG A 135 10.22 22.72 -17.14
C ARG A 135 10.99 23.40 -16.02
N LYS A 136 12.03 22.73 -15.47
CA LYS A 136 12.91 23.32 -14.45
C LYS A 136 13.65 24.54 -14.98
N ALA A 137 14.18 24.46 -16.20
CA ALA A 137 14.86 25.56 -16.88
C ALA A 137 13.91 26.75 -17.15
N ALA A 138 12.68 26.47 -17.61
CA ALA A 138 11.66 27.50 -17.83
C ALA A 138 11.12 28.14 -16.54
N ALA A 139 11.20 27.44 -15.40
CA ALA A 139 10.78 27.94 -14.09
C ALA A 139 11.91 28.63 -13.31
N ALA A 140 13.16 28.56 -13.77
CA ALA A 140 14.25 29.33 -13.18
C ALA A 140 14.04 30.82 -13.51
N PRO A 141 14.14 31.74 -12.53
CA PRO A 141 14.05 33.16 -12.83
C PRO A 141 15.16 33.54 -13.81
N ALA A 142 14.82 34.22 -14.89
CA ALA A 142 15.80 34.76 -15.83
C ALA A 142 16.80 35.60 -15.02
N ALA A 143 18.08 35.26 -15.13
CA ALA A 143 19.14 35.99 -14.45
C ALA A 143 19.14 37.44 -14.97
N ASN A 144 18.73 38.37 -14.10
CA ASN A 144 18.92 39.81 -14.23
C ASN A 144 19.92 40.24 -13.16
#